data_AF-A0A3S5BIE3-F1
#
_entry.id   AF-A0A3S5BIE3-F1
#
_cell.length_a   1.000
_cell.length_b   1.000
_cell.length_c   1.000
_cell.angle_alpha   90.00
_cell.angle_beta   90.00
_cell.angle_gamma   90.00
#
_symmetry.space_group_name_H-M   'P 1'
#
loop_
_entity.id
_entity.type
_entity.pdbx_description
1 polymer ?
#
loop_
_entity_poly.entity_id
_entity_poly.type
_entity_poly.pdbx_seq_one_letter_code
_entity_poly.pdbx_strand_id
1 'polypeptide(L)'
;MQNQTIIESALAAGKDELTLLIDALSKDARFNVQHQIKLDKGYFVVDIWKDGLNHCYLSSANSWPGDHYLLEKVQETITKMREVLREFNVALPLPVNTSSNVVRLPNATMAPSVQLRSGKVFDYANISEMQFDIEDIAHALSNICRFNGHTREFYSVAQHSVLVSSIVPEEHALAALLHDAAEAYCGDVVSPLKQLLPVYQSILNTVEQQLFKSVGLSWPVHACVKDADLTILATEVRDLMMPHDQHWTHLKSFTPDTFTIHPLPPGGAKALFLDCYYSLQSKAAALAANA
;
A
#
# COMPACT_ATOMS: atom_id res chain seq x y z
N MET A 1 -1.50 20.29 -31.46
CA MET A 1 -2.65 20.98 -32.11
C MET A 1 -3.55 20.04 -32.90
N GLN A 2 -3.05 19.07 -33.69
CA GLN A 2 -3.89 18.16 -34.50
C GLN A 2 -4.88 17.27 -33.73
N ASN A 3 -4.49 16.71 -32.57
CA ASN A 3 -5.39 15.78 -31.85
C ASN A 3 -6.48 16.47 -31.01
N GLN A 4 -6.44 17.80 -30.83
CA GLN A 4 -7.44 18.52 -30.02
C GLN A 4 -8.76 18.70 -30.80
N THR A 5 -8.66 18.88 -32.11
CA THR A 5 -9.81 19.11 -33.02
C THR A 5 -10.56 17.83 -33.38
N ILE A 6 -9.90 16.67 -33.35
CA ILE A 6 -10.49 15.34 -33.61
C ILE A 6 -11.41 14.90 -32.46
N ILE A 7 -10.99 15.19 -31.23
CA ILE A 7 -11.71 14.85 -29.99
C ILE A 7 -12.99 15.69 -29.84
N GLU A 8 -12.92 17.00 -30.14
CA GLU A 8 -14.07 17.92 -30.09
C GLU A 8 -15.18 17.56 -31.11
N SER A 9 -14.82 17.03 -32.29
CA SER A 9 -15.79 16.58 -33.31
C SER A 9 -16.43 15.21 -33.00
N ALA A 10 -15.77 14.40 -32.17
CA ALA A 10 -16.21 13.06 -31.79
C ALA A 10 -17.10 13.06 -30.54
N LEU A 11 -16.84 13.96 -29.57
CA LEU A 11 -17.71 14.19 -28.40
C LEU A 11 -19.05 14.81 -28.80
N ALA A 12 -19.04 15.72 -29.78
CA ALA A 12 -20.26 16.26 -30.38
C ALA A 12 -21.13 15.19 -31.09
N ALA A 13 -20.58 14.00 -31.36
CA ALA A 13 -21.24 12.85 -31.97
C ALA A 13 -21.60 11.71 -30.98
N GLY A 14 -21.34 11.88 -29.67
CA GLY A 14 -21.80 10.97 -28.60
C GLY A 14 -20.92 9.73 -28.30
N LYS A 15 -19.58 9.85 -28.34
CA LYS A 15 -18.63 8.75 -28.03
C LYS A 15 -18.16 8.72 -26.55
N ASP A 16 -17.73 7.54 -26.07
CA ASP A 16 -17.29 7.22 -24.68
C ASP A 16 -15.90 7.78 -24.29
N GLU A 17 -15.76 8.21 -23.03
CA GLU A 17 -14.68 9.04 -22.48
C GLU A 17 -13.37 8.26 -22.18
N LEU A 18 -13.42 6.94 -22.01
CA LEU A 18 -12.23 6.08 -21.81
C LEU A 18 -11.30 6.03 -23.05
N THR A 19 -11.89 6.21 -24.22
CA THR A 19 -11.24 6.26 -25.53
C THR A 19 -10.45 7.55 -25.74
N LEU A 20 -10.83 8.63 -25.04
CA LEU A 20 -10.14 9.94 -25.09
C LEU A 20 -8.95 9.99 -24.15
N LEU A 21 -9.05 9.26 -23.03
CA LEU A 21 -8.00 9.11 -22.04
C LEU A 21 -6.77 8.42 -22.64
N ILE A 22 -6.93 7.32 -23.38
CA ILE A 22 -5.83 6.58 -24.01
C ILE A 22 -5.15 7.38 -25.14
N ASP A 23 -5.90 8.24 -25.83
CA ASP A 23 -5.34 9.07 -26.90
C ASP A 23 -4.48 10.23 -26.36
N ALA A 24 -4.83 10.81 -25.21
CA ALA A 24 -4.03 11.87 -24.56
C ALA A 24 -2.76 11.34 -23.88
N LEU A 25 -2.81 10.12 -23.36
CA LEU A 25 -1.71 9.42 -22.73
C LEU A 25 -0.52 9.15 -23.68
N SER A 26 -0.76 9.08 -24.98
CA SER A 26 0.25 8.86 -26.03
C SER A 26 1.29 9.99 -26.21
N LYS A 27 1.19 11.12 -25.48
CA LYS A 27 1.96 12.34 -25.77
C LYS A 27 3.05 12.77 -24.78
N ASP A 28 3.21 12.12 -23.63
CA ASP A 28 4.25 12.47 -22.65
C ASP A 28 5.13 11.27 -22.24
N ALA A 29 6.37 11.55 -21.82
CA ALA A 29 7.46 10.58 -21.66
C ALA A 29 7.37 9.76 -20.37
N ARG A 30 6.59 10.18 -19.37
CA ARG A 30 6.31 9.43 -18.12
C ARG A 30 4.97 9.92 -17.56
N PHE A 31 3.92 9.10 -17.56
CA PHE A 31 2.64 9.50 -16.96
C PHE A 31 2.06 8.41 -16.05
N ASN A 32 1.26 8.86 -15.10
CA ASN A 32 0.29 8.08 -14.34
C ASN A 32 -1.09 8.70 -14.62
N VAL A 33 -2.07 7.89 -15.03
CA VAL A 33 -3.48 8.29 -15.05
C VAL A 33 -4.30 7.41 -14.14
N GLN A 34 -4.86 8.03 -13.10
CA GLN A 34 -5.88 7.43 -12.24
C GLN A 34 -7.26 7.74 -12.82
N HIS A 35 -8.06 6.72 -13.12
CA HIS A 35 -9.41 6.86 -13.62
C HIS A 35 -10.42 6.28 -12.63
N GLN A 36 -11.36 7.12 -12.20
CA GLN A 36 -12.34 6.78 -11.19
C GLN A 36 -13.67 6.37 -11.84
N ILE A 37 -14.03 5.09 -11.74
CA ILE A 37 -15.28 4.55 -12.25
C ILE A 37 -16.33 4.59 -11.15
N LYS A 38 -17.38 5.39 -11.36
CA LYS A 38 -18.49 5.53 -10.41
C LYS A 38 -19.41 4.31 -10.48
N LEU A 39 -19.75 3.76 -9.33
CA LEU A 39 -20.70 2.65 -9.14
C LEU A 39 -21.88 3.13 -8.30
N ASP A 40 -22.98 2.37 -8.30
CA ASP A 40 -24.21 2.71 -7.56
C ASP A 40 -24.00 2.89 -6.04
N LYS A 41 -22.93 2.29 -5.49
CA LYS A 41 -22.58 2.32 -4.06
C LYS A 41 -21.14 2.79 -3.77
N GLY A 42 -20.47 3.44 -4.71
CA GLY A 42 -19.10 3.90 -4.48
C GLY A 42 -18.36 4.29 -5.75
N TYR A 43 -17.04 4.18 -5.70
CA TYR A 43 -16.18 4.44 -6.85
C TYR A 43 -14.99 3.48 -6.85
N PHE A 44 -14.46 3.20 -8.03
CA PHE A 44 -13.30 2.36 -8.25
C PHE A 44 -12.20 3.17 -8.91
N VAL A 45 -10.94 3.06 -8.48
CA VAL A 45 -9.81 3.77 -9.12
C VAL A 45 -8.94 2.79 -9.89
N VAL A 46 -8.73 3.06 -11.18
CA VAL A 46 -7.78 2.35 -12.06
C VAL A 46 -6.55 3.26 -12.25
N ASP A 47 -5.36 2.83 -11.84
CA ASP A 47 -4.13 3.58 -12.18
C ASP A 47 -3.47 2.96 -13.40
N ILE A 48 -3.19 3.79 -14.42
CA ILE A 48 -2.48 3.44 -15.64
C ILE A 48 -1.11 4.11 -15.61
N TRP A 49 -0.05 3.31 -15.53
CA TRP A 49 1.32 3.82 -15.44
C TRP A 49 2.10 3.55 -16.70
N LYS A 50 2.80 4.54 -17.25
CA LYS A 50 3.81 4.35 -18.31
C LYS A 50 5.21 4.52 -17.73
N ASP A 51 5.97 3.43 -17.58
CA ASP A 51 7.39 3.55 -17.27
C ASP A 51 8.16 4.10 -18.49
N GLY A 52 9.39 4.59 -18.29
CA GLY A 52 10.24 5.12 -19.36
C GLY A 52 10.62 4.12 -20.46
N LEU A 53 10.04 2.92 -20.46
CA LEU A 53 10.17 1.86 -21.47
C LEU A 53 8.84 1.59 -22.20
N ASN A 54 7.82 2.44 -22.03
CA ASN A 54 6.47 2.34 -22.60
C ASN A 54 5.58 1.22 -22.02
N HIS A 55 5.86 0.66 -20.84
CA HIS A 55 5.00 -0.37 -20.25
C HIS A 55 3.81 0.27 -19.51
N CYS A 56 2.59 -0.17 -19.85
CA CYS A 56 1.35 0.22 -19.16
C CYS A 56 1.02 -0.74 -18.01
N TYR A 57 0.97 -0.27 -16.77
CA TYR A 57 0.56 -1.05 -15.60
C TYR A 57 -0.81 -0.63 -15.10
N LEU A 58 -1.65 -1.61 -14.76
CA LEU A 58 -2.95 -1.45 -14.12
C LEU A 58 -2.81 -1.90 -12.66
N SER A 59 -2.86 -0.99 -11.69
CA SER A 59 -2.93 -1.36 -10.27
C SER A 59 -4.39 -1.62 -9.86
N SER A 60 -4.59 -2.58 -8.97
CA SER A 60 -5.90 -2.92 -8.44
C SER A 60 -6.35 -1.91 -7.37
N ALA A 61 -7.51 -1.30 -7.62
CA ALA A 61 -8.58 -1.01 -6.67
C ALA A 61 -8.19 -0.53 -5.25
N ASN A 62 -8.17 0.79 -5.04
CA ASN A 62 -8.45 1.34 -3.72
C ASN A 62 -9.96 1.63 -3.62
N SER A 63 -10.61 1.02 -2.62
CA SER A 63 -12.01 1.14 -2.15
C SER A 63 -13.10 0.16 -2.67
N TRP A 64 -13.80 -0.43 -1.68
CA TRP A 64 -14.98 -1.34 -1.62
C TRP A 64 -16.23 -0.77 -2.36
N PRO A 65 -17.27 -1.54 -2.86
CA PRO A 65 -17.84 -2.82 -2.34
C PRO A 65 -18.02 -4.03 -3.27
N GLY A 66 -17.78 -5.22 -2.69
CA GLY A 66 -18.40 -6.50 -3.06
C GLY A 66 -17.58 -7.37 -4.01
N ASP A 67 -16.94 -8.40 -3.47
CA ASP A 67 -15.93 -9.25 -4.11
C ASP A 67 -16.31 -9.84 -5.47
N HIS A 68 -17.60 -10.08 -5.75
CA HIS A 68 -18.03 -10.67 -7.02
C HIS A 68 -18.44 -9.65 -8.10
N TYR A 69 -19.09 -8.55 -7.73
CA TYR A 69 -19.53 -7.52 -8.69
C TYR A 69 -18.35 -6.67 -9.17
N LEU A 70 -17.38 -6.42 -8.26
CA LEU A 70 -16.16 -5.69 -8.58
C LEU A 70 -15.27 -6.47 -9.55
N LEU A 71 -15.10 -7.78 -9.38
CA LEU A 71 -14.22 -8.57 -10.24
C LEU A 71 -14.71 -8.59 -11.68
N GLU A 72 -16.00 -8.79 -11.92
CA GLU A 72 -16.57 -8.83 -13.27
C GLU A 72 -16.47 -7.47 -13.98
N LYS A 73 -16.77 -6.36 -13.28
CA LYS A 73 -16.64 -5.00 -13.82
C LYS A 73 -15.18 -4.58 -14.04
N VAL A 74 -14.27 -4.98 -13.15
CA VAL A 74 -12.83 -4.76 -13.31
C VAL A 74 -12.31 -5.58 -14.49
N GLN A 75 -12.72 -6.84 -14.64
CA GLN A 75 -12.38 -7.67 -15.79
C GLN A 75 -12.91 -7.05 -17.08
N GLU A 76 -14.15 -6.55 -17.09
CA GLU A 76 -14.78 -5.88 -18.22
C GLU A 76 -14.01 -4.60 -18.61
N THR A 77 -13.67 -3.75 -17.64
CA THR A 77 -12.89 -2.53 -17.85
C THR A 77 -11.47 -2.83 -18.31
N ILE A 78 -10.77 -3.80 -17.71
CA ILE A 78 -9.42 -4.22 -18.14
C ILE A 78 -9.48 -4.78 -19.56
N THR A 79 -10.52 -5.54 -19.89
CA THR A 79 -10.73 -6.07 -21.25
C THR A 79 -10.93 -4.93 -22.25
N LYS A 80 -11.81 -3.96 -21.94
CA LYS A 80 -12.01 -2.74 -22.77
C LYS A 80 -10.72 -1.92 -22.91
N MET A 81 -9.95 -1.76 -21.84
CA MET A 81 -8.68 -1.03 -21.88
C MET A 81 -7.62 -1.76 -22.72
N ARG A 82 -7.52 -3.09 -22.63
CA ARG A 82 -6.64 -3.91 -23.47
C ARG A 82 -7.02 -3.82 -24.95
N GLU A 83 -8.31 -3.76 -25.24
CA GLU A 83 -8.82 -3.58 -26.60
C GLU A 83 -8.43 -2.21 -27.16
N VAL A 84 -8.67 -1.12 -26.42
CA VAL A 84 -8.29 0.23 -26.85
C VAL A 84 -6.76 0.36 -26.99
N LEU A 85 -5.95 -0.21 -26.08
CA LEU A 85 -4.47 -0.14 -26.17
C LEU A 85 -3.89 -0.92 -27.38
N ARG A 86 -4.48 -2.06 -27.76
CA ARG A 86 -4.12 -2.76 -29.01
C ARG A 86 -4.39 -1.89 -30.24
N GLU A 87 -5.47 -1.13 -30.25
CA GLU A 87 -5.90 -0.29 -31.37
C GLU A 87 -4.93 0.87 -31.67
N PHE A 88 -4.25 1.38 -30.65
CA PHE A 88 -3.20 2.41 -30.79
C PHE A 88 -1.79 1.84 -31.02
N ASN A 89 -1.67 0.55 -31.37
CA ASN A 89 -0.41 -0.16 -31.62
C ASN A 89 0.59 -0.06 -30.45
N VAL A 90 0.08 0.12 -29.23
CA VAL A 90 0.85 0.12 -28.00
C VAL A 90 1.05 -1.35 -27.62
N ALA A 91 2.26 -1.87 -27.79
CA ALA A 91 2.59 -3.24 -27.42
C ALA A 91 2.49 -3.38 -25.89
N LEU A 92 1.36 -3.91 -25.42
CA LEU A 92 1.26 -4.42 -24.07
C LEU A 92 2.15 -5.65 -23.97
N PRO A 93 3.08 -5.75 -23.01
CA PRO A 93 3.70 -7.03 -22.72
C PRO A 93 2.59 -8.05 -22.45
N LEU A 94 2.78 -9.28 -22.94
CA LEU A 94 1.90 -10.43 -22.71
C LEU A 94 1.42 -10.45 -21.25
N PRO A 95 0.20 -10.95 -20.95
CA PRO A 95 -0.26 -11.08 -19.58
C PRO A 95 0.86 -11.69 -18.76
N VAL A 96 1.34 -10.92 -17.78
CA VAL A 96 2.39 -11.38 -16.87
C VAL A 96 1.93 -12.74 -16.38
N ASN A 97 2.71 -13.76 -16.70
CA ASN A 97 2.39 -15.12 -16.32
C ASN A 97 2.11 -15.10 -14.81
N THR A 98 0.89 -15.45 -14.43
CA THR A 98 0.23 -15.16 -13.14
C THR A 98 0.81 -15.97 -11.98
N SER A 99 2.09 -16.35 -12.06
CA SER A 99 2.85 -16.97 -10.98
C SER A 99 3.74 -15.95 -10.25
N SER A 100 4.06 -14.80 -10.85
CA SER A 100 4.88 -13.78 -10.18
C SER A 100 4.45 -12.37 -10.58
N ASN A 101 3.93 -11.59 -9.62
CA ASN A 101 3.61 -10.15 -9.78
C ASN A 101 4.85 -9.26 -9.93
N VAL A 102 6.02 -9.83 -10.28
CA VAL A 102 7.31 -9.14 -10.29
C VAL A 102 7.81 -8.96 -11.71
N VAL A 103 7.82 -7.71 -12.16
CA VAL A 103 8.50 -7.30 -13.39
C VAL A 103 9.99 -7.16 -13.10
N ARG A 104 10.81 -8.07 -13.61
CA ARG A 104 12.28 -7.91 -13.53
C ARG A 104 12.75 -6.86 -14.53
N LEU A 105 13.53 -5.90 -14.06
CA LEU A 105 14.19 -4.94 -14.94
C LEU A 105 15.20 -5.67 -15.84
N PRO A 106 15.35 -5.30 -17.13
CA PRO A 106 16.24 -5.99 -18.08
C PRO A 106 17.70 -6.08 -17.63
N ASN A 107 18.15 -5.13 -16.82
CA ASN A 107 19.52 -5.05 -16.32
C ASN A 107 19.68 -5.58 -14.88
N ALA A 108 18.62 -6.14 -14.29
CA ALA A 108 18.68 -6.70 -12.94
C ALA A 108 19.45 -8.03 -12.96
N THR A 109 20.69 -7.99 -12.46
CA THR A 109 21.56 -9.16 -12.35
C THR A 109 21.39 -9.91 -11.02
N MET A 110 20.76 -9.28 -10.04
CA MET A 110 20.51 -9.86 -8.71
C MET A 110 19.16 -10.56 -8.65
N ALA A 111 19.09 -11.66 -7.89
CA ALA A 111 17.81 -12.24 -7.51
C ALA A 111 17.01 -11.22 -6.67
N PRO A 112 15.69 -11.11 -6.88
CA PRO A 112 14.83 -10.23 -6.11
C PRO A 112 14.56 -10.88 -4.76
N SER A 113 15.56 -10.92 -3.89
CA SER A 113 15.47 -11.53 -2.57
C SER A 113 16.36 -10.82 -1.56
N VAL A 114 16.02 -10.90 -0.27
CA VAL A 114 16.79 -10.35 0.83
C VAL A 114 16.99 -11.37 1.96
N GLN A 115 18.14 -11.35 2.61
CA GLN A 115 18.36 -12.17 3.81
C GLN A 115 17.74 -11.49 5.04
N LEU A 116 16.99 -12.26 5.83
CA LEU A 116 16.34 -11.83 7.05
C LEU A 116 17.25 -12.01 8.27
N ARG A 117 16.85 -11.45 9.42
CA ARG A 117 17.61 -11.54 10.66
C ARG A 117 17.79 -12.98 11.14
N SER A 118 16.79 -13.82 10.96
CA SER A 118 16.82 -15.25 11.25
C SER A 118 17.79 -16.04 10.37
N GLY A 119 18.32 -15.44 9.31
CA GLY A 119 19.15 -16.10 8.29
C GLY A 119 18.32 -16.71 7.15
N LYS A 120 16.99 -16.74 7.26
CA LYS A 120 16.07 -17.09 6.17
C LYS A 120 16.19 -16.08 5.02
N VAL A 121 15.72 -16.43 3.83
CA VAL A 121 15.67 -15.53 2.68
C VAL A 121 14.22 -15.21 2.36
N PHE A 122 13.91 -13.93 2.18
CA PHE A 122 12.64 -13.48 1.65
C PHE A 122 12.75 -13.30 0.14
N ASP A 123 11.94 -14.03 -0.62
CA ASP A 123 11.90 -13.97 -2.08
C ASP A 123 10.70 -13.15 -2.56
N TYR A 124 10.98 -11.96 -3.11
CA TYR A 124 9.94 -11.08 -3.63
C TYR A 124 9.24 -11.67 -4.86
N ALA A 125 9.86 -12.61 -5.58
CA ALA A 125 9.23 -13.26 -6.73
C ALA A 125 8.19 -14.32 -6.34
N ASN A 126 8.26 -14.86 -5.12
CA ASN A 126 7.46 -16.00 -4.65
C ASN A 126 6.81 -15.73 -3.28
N ILE A 127 6.22 -14.53 -3.10
CA ILE A 127 5.65 -14.06 -1.82
C ILE A 127 4.62 -15.05 -1.24
N SER A 128 3.84 -15.74 -2.07
CA SER A 128 2.83 -16.71 -1.63
C SER A 128 3.41 -17.94 -0.92
N GLU A 129 4.69 -18.24 -1.12
CA GLU A 129 5.38 -19.36 -0.47
C GLU A 129 6.14 -18.92 0.80
N MET A 130 6.13 -17.62 1.09
CA MET A 130 6.87 -17.06 2.22
C MET A 130 6.22 -17.38 3.55
N GLN A 131 7.07 -17.69 4.54
CA GLN A 131 6.68 -17.80 5.94
C GLN A 131 7.06 -16.52 6.68
N PHE A 132 6.12 -15.99 7.45
CA PHE A 132 6.29 -14.78 8.22
C PHE A 132 6.68 -15.12 9.66
N ASP A 133 7.80 -14.57 10.11
CA ASP A 133 8.32 -14.79 11.46
C ASP A 133 8.24 -13.47 12.23
N ILE A 134 7.53 -13.49 13.36
CA ILE A 134 7.29 -12.26 14.13
C ILE A 134 8.59 -11.68 14.69
N GLU A 135 9.61 -12.51 14.93
CA GLU A 135 10.92 -12.05 15.39
C GLU A 135 11.68 -11.27 14.32
N ASP A 136 11.55 -11.69 13.05
CA ASP A 136 12.12 -10.98 11.91
C ASP A 136 11.39 -9.65 11.69
N ILE A 137 10.05 -9.66 11.79
CA ILE A 137 9.22 -8.47 11.66
C ILE A 137 9.56 -7.45 12.75
N ALA A 138 9.48 -7.86 14.01
CA ALA A 138 9.77 -6.98 15.15
C ALA A 138 11.19 -6.44 15.09
N HIS A 139 12.17 -7.27 14.67
CA HIS A 139 13.53 -6.81 14.49
C HIS A 139 13.64 -5.75 13.40
N ALA A 140 13.12 -5.99 12.20
CA ALA A 140 13.20 -5.04 11.10
C ALA A 140 12.46 -3.75 11.44
N LEU A 141 11.19 -3.81 11.85
CA LEU A 141 10.38 -2.62 12.18
C LEU A 141 10.99 -1.77 13.29
N SER A 142 11.67 -2.39 14.26
CA SER A 142 12.34 -1.66 15.34
C SER A 142 13.58 -0.88 14.89
N ASN A 143 14.12 -1.19 13.71
CA ASN A 143 15.27 -0.50 13.13
C ASN A 143 14.89 0.42 11.95
N ILE A 144 13.69 0.28 11.40
CA ILE A 144 13.19 1.15 10.32
C ILE A 144 12.71 2.45 10.94
N CYS A 145 13.32 3.56 10.53
CA CYS A 145 12.90 4.90 10.92
C CYS A 145 11.63 5.30 10.18
N ARG A 146 10.68 5.90 10.90
CA ARG A 146 9.61 6.68 10.26
C ARG A 146 10.12 8.04 9.80
N PHE A 147 9.34 8.72 8.96
CA PHE A 147 9.67 10.04 8.42
C PHE A 147 11.03 10.11 7.70
N ASN A 148 11.50 8.98 7.14
CA ASN A 148 12.86 8.83 6.61
C ASN A 148 13.96 9.24 7.62
N GLY A 149 13.69 9.15 8.94
CA GLY A 149 14.63 9.53 9.99
C GLY A 149 14.76 11.04 10.24
N HIS A 150 13.81 11.87 9.77
CA HIS A 150 13.83 13.32 9.99
C HIS A 150 13.16 13.80 11.27
N THR A 151 12.70 12.88 12.13
CA THR A 151 12.29 13.21 13.50
C THR A 151 13.48 13.75 14.31
N ARG A 152 13.21 14.52 15.37
CA ARG A 152 14.26 15.10 16.24
C ARG A 152 15.17 14.04 16.87
N GLU A 153 14.61 12.87 17.14
CA GLU A 153 15.30 11.69 17.68
C GLU A 153 14.90 10.46 16.87
N PHE A 154 15.61 9.34 17.05
CA PHE A 154 15.25 8.08 16.42
C PHE A 154 13.82 7.67 16.78
N TYR A 155 12.99 7.36 15.79
CA TYR A 155 11.62 6.88 16.00
C TYR A 155 11.27 5.79 15.00
N SER A 156 10.85 4.63 15.51
CA SER A 156 10.72 3.39 14.73
C SER A 156 9.29 3.11 14.29
N VAL A 157 9.15 2.35 13.21
CA VAL A 157 7.85 1.80 12.77
C VAL A 157 7.26 0.90 13.86
N ALA A 158 8.08 0.09 14.55
CA ALA A 158 7.59 -0.78 15.63
C ALA A 158 6.88 0.00 16.75
N GLN A 159 7.46 1.14 17.18
CA GLN A 159 6.82 1.96 18.22
C GLN A 159 5.51 2.57 17.72
N HIS A 160 5.48 3.07 16.49
CA HIS A 160 4.25 3.54 15.86
C HIS A 160 3.16 2.47 15.86
N SER A 161 3.45 1.26 15.38
CA SER A 161 2.46 0.18 15.30
C SER A 161 1.90 -0.20 16.68
N VAL A 162 2.74 -0.19 17.72
CA VAL A 162 2.27 -0.39 19.11
C VAL A 162 1.29 0.71 19.52
N LEU A 163 1.61 1.98 19.26
CA LEU A 163 0.72 3.09 19.62
C LEU A 163 -0.61 3.02 18.85
N VAL A 164 -0.58 2.69 17.56
CA VAL A 164 -1.81 2.49 16.75
C VAL A 164 -2.67 1.37 17.34
N SER A 165 -2.06 0.25 17.74
CA SER A 165 -2.78 -0.86 18.37
C SER A 165 -3.44 -0.51 19.72
N SER A 166 -2.92 0.52 20.41
CA SER A 166 -3.40 0.89 21.75
C SER A 166 -4.65 1.78 21.77
N ILE A 167 -5.01 2.38 20.63
CA ILE A 167 -6.13 3.34 20.51
C ILE A 167 -7.29 2.81 19.67
N VAL A 168 -7.23 1.55 19.23
CA VAL A 168 -8.33 0.87 18.53
C VAL A 168 -9.10 -0.06 19.48
N PRO A 169 -10.34 -0.44 19.12
CA PRO A 169 -11.06 -1.51 19.83
C PRO A 169 -10.24 -2.81 19.88
N GLU A 170 -10.40 -3.59 20.96
CA GLU A 170 -9.58 -4.78 21.26
C GLU A 170 -9.65 -5.83 20.13
N GLU A 171 -10.82 -5.98 19.50
CA GLU A 171 -11.04 -6.87 18.36
C GLU A 171 -10.23 -6.50 17.10
N HIS A 172 -9.75 -5.26 17.02
CA HIS A 172 -8.95 -4.75 15.90
C HIS A 172 -7.48 -4.50 16.28
N ALA A 173 -7.12 -4.63 17.56
CA ALA A 173 -5.79 -4.31 18.06
C ALA A 173 -4.67 -5.14 17.42
N LEU A 174 -4.88 -6.45 17.18
CA LEU A 174 -3.87 -7.28 16.53
C LEU A 174 -3.65 -6.88 15.06
N ALA A 175 -4.73 -6.57 14.34
CA ALA A 175 -4.64 -6.06 12.97
C ALA A 175 -3.96 -4.68 12.93
N ALA A 176 -4.26 -3.82 13.90
CA ALA A 176 -3.60 -2.53 14.07
C ALA A 176 -2.11 -2.65 14.42
N LEU A 177 -1.70 -3.63 15.21
CA LEU A 177 -0.27 -3.86 15.48
C LEU A 177 0.48 -4.31 14.22
N LEU A 178 -0.18 -5.05 13.33
CA LEU A 178 0.45 -5.65 12.14
C LEU A 178 0.25 -4.84 10.85
N HIS A 179 -0.43 -3.69 10.89
CA HIS A 179 -0.79 -2.95 9.67
C HIS A 179 0.43 -2.52 8.83
N ASP A 180 1.53 -2.13 9.49
CA ASP A 180 2.80 -1.79 8.83
C ASP A 180 3.79 -2.98 8.75
N ALA A 181 3.36 -4.21 9.09
CA ALA A 181 4.29 -5.35 9.18
C ALA A 181 4.93 -5.74 7.84
N ALA A 182 4.28 -5.43 6.71
CA ALA A 182 4.86 -5.62 5.38
C ALA A 182 6.12 -4.76 5.16
N GLU A 183 6.27 -3.64 5.87
CA GLU A 183 7.45 -2.77 5.80
C GLU A 183 8.72 -3.46 6.34
N ALA A 184 8.58 -4.51 7.15
CA ALA A 184 9.72 -5.33 7.57
C ALA A 184 10.46 -5.96 6.38
N TYR A 185 9.74 -6.21 5.28
CA TYR A 185 10.27 -6.81 4.06
C TYR A 185 10.48 -5.77 2.97
N CYS A 186 9.59 -4.79 2.84
CA CYS A 186 9.64 -3.82 1.76
C CYS A 186 10.38 -2.51 2.11
N GLY A 187 10.60 -2.24 3.40
CA GLY A 187 11.02 -0.94 3.93
C GLY A 187 9.88 0.07 4.04
N ASP A 188 9.98 1.03 4.97
CA ASP A 188 9.07 2.19 5.02
C ASP A 188 9.43 3.18 3.90
N VAL A 189 8.42 3.57 3.14
CA VAL A 189 8.51 4.64 2.17
C VAL A 189 7.50 5.70 2.60
N VAL A 190 7.93 6.95 2.76
CA VAL A 190 7.01 8.02 3.14
C VAL A 190 5.86 8.18 2.15
N SER A 191 4.65 8.46 2.65
CA SER A 191 3.41 8.48 1.84
C SER A 191 3.49 9.33 0.56
N PRO A 192 4.11 10.53 0.55
CA PRO A 192 4.26 11.31 -0.69
C PRO A 192 5.09 10.61 -1.76
N LEU A 193 6.10 9.82 -1.37
CA LEU A 193 6.91 9.05 -2.31
C LEU A 193 6.21 7.73 -2.70
N LYS A 194 5.49 7.08 -1.77
CA LYS A 194 4.66 5.88 -2.07
C LYS A 194 3.72 6.14 -3.26
N GLN A 195 3.11 7.33 -3.33
CA GLN A 195 2.23 7.75 -4.43
C GLN A 195 2.90 7.73 -5.82
N LEU A 196 4.23 7.77 -5.89
CA LEU A 196 4.99 7.75 -7.14
C LEU A 196 5.51 6.34 -7.49
N LEU A 197 5.24 5.32 -6.65
CA LEU A 197 5.85 3.99 -6.71
C LEU A 197 4.79 2.87 -6.73
N PRO A 198 4.12 2.61 -7.86
CA PRO A 198 3.02 1.64 -7.94
C PRO A 198 3.45 0.19 -7.82
N VAL A 199 4.61 -0.16 -8.40
CA VAL A 199 5.13 -1.53 -8.32
C VAL A 199 5.48 -1.86 -6.88
N TYR A 200 6.04 -0.90 -6.14
CA TYR A 200 6.27 -1.02 -4.70
C TYR A 200 4.95 -1.24 -3.95
N GLN A 201 3.91 -0.43 -4.21
CA GLN A 201 2.61 -0.59 -3.56
C GLN A 201 1.99 -1.97 -3.84
N SER A 202 2.09 -2.47 -5.07
CA SER A 202 1.60 -3.82 -5.45
C SER A 202 2.33 -4.93 -4.68
N ILE A 203 3.67 -4.82 -4.56
CA ILE A 203 4.47 -5.76 -3.77
C ILE A 203 4.07 -5.67 -2.29
N LEU A 204 4.02 -4.48 -1.72
CA LEU A 204 3.65 -4.23 -0.31
C LEU A 204 2.28 -4.85 0.02
N ASN A 205 1.26 -4.59 -0.81
CA ASN A 205 -0.09 -5.14 -0.63
C ASN A 205 -0.10 -6.67 -0.73
N THR A 206 0.70 -7.26 -1.63
CA THR A 206 0.82 -8.71 -1.75
C THR A 206 1.44 -9.32 -0.48
N VAL A 207 2.50 -8.69 0.05
CA VAL A 207 3.13 -9.11 1.31
C VAL A 207 2.16 -9.00 2.47
N GLU A 208 1.47 -7.86 2.60
CA GLU A 208 0.47 -7.63 3.65
C GLU A 208 -0.65 -8.67 3.60
N GLN A 209 -1.22 -8.95 2.42
CA GLN A 209 -2.27 -9.95 2.26
C GLN A 209 -1.81 -11.35 2.70
N GLN A 210 -0.62 -11.78 2.29
CA GLN A 210 -0.09 -13.10 2.69
C GLN A 210 0.24 -13.16 4.18
N LEU A 211 0.77 -12.07 4.75
CA LEU A 211 1.04 -11.95 6.17
C LEU A 211 -0.24 -12.08 6.99
N PHE A 212 -1.26 -11.28 6.67
CA PHE A 212 -2.55 -11.30 7.36
C PHE A 212 -3.23 -12.67 7.28
N LYS A 213 -3.19 -13.29 6.09
CA LYS A 213 -3.65 -14.67 5.90
C LYS A 213 -2.90 -15.66 6.80
N SER A 214 -1.59 -15.53 6.95
CA SER A 214 -0.77 -16.44 7.75
C SER A 214 -1.09 -16.39 9.26
N VAL A 215 -1.63 -15.26 9.74
CA VAL A 215 -2.02 -15.06 11.15
C VAL A 215 -3.54 -15.09 11.37
N GLY A 216 -4.32 -15.48 10.36
CA GLY A 216 -5.78 -15.61 10.47
C GLY A 216 -6.55 -14.29 10.56
N LEU A 217 -5.98 -13.19 10.08
CA LEU A 217 -6.63 -11.87 10.05
C LEU A 217 -7.23 -11.56 8.69
N SER A 218 -8.26 -10.71 8.68
CA SER A 218 -8.88 -10.20 7.46
C SER A 218 -8.05 -9.07 6.85
N TRP A 219 -7.93 -9.09 5.53
CA TRP A 219 -7.38 -8.01 4.72
C TRP A 219 -8.46 -7.57 3.71
N PRO A 220 -8.72 -6.26 3.52
CA PRO A 220 -8.06 -5.12 4.19
C PRO A 220 -8.47 -4.98 5.67
N VAL A 221 -7.67 -4.22 6.43
CA VAL A 221 -7.96 -3.90 7.84
C VAL A 221 -9.25 -3.08 7.99
N HIS A 222 -9.86 -3.14 9.18
CA HIS A 222 -11.03 -2.34 9.50
C HIS A 222 -10.70 -0.82 9.49
N ALA A 223 -11.67 0.02 9.10
CA ALA A 223 -11.46 1.45 8.91
C ALA A 223 -10.91 2.18 10.16
N CYS A 224 -11.25 1.72 11.36
CA CYS A 224 -10.74 2.29 12.61
C CYS A 224 -9.22 2.22 12.74
N VAL A 225 -8.57 1.24 12.10
CA VAL A 225 -7.10 1.13 12.08
C VAL A 225 -6.51 2.30 11.31
N LYS A 226 -7.15 2.72 10.21
CA LYS A 226 -6.69 3.86 9.43
C LYS A 226 -6.89 5.19 10.16
N ASP A 227 -8.01 5.33 10.87
CA ASP A 227 -8.28 6.51 11.69
C ASP A 227 -7.27 6.60 12.85
N ALA A 228 -6.92 5.47 13.46
CA ALA A 228 -5.90 5.38 14.49
C ALA A 228 -4.50 5.71 13.96
N ASP A 229 -4.09 5.16 12.82
CA ASP A 229 -2.83 5.49 12.14
C ASP A 229 -2.69 7.00 11.93
N LEU A 230 -3.72 7.66 11.38
CA LEU A 230 -3.70 9.12 11.16
C LEU A 230 -3.70 9.93 12.48
N THR A 231 -4.36 9.44 13.53
CA THR A 231 -4.35 10.04 14.86
C THR A 231 -2.97 9.96 15.49
N ILE A 232 -2.31 8.80 15.42
CA ILE A 232 -0.94 8.62 15.89
C ILE A 232 0.04 9.43 15.04
N LEU A 233 -0.12 9.48 13.71
CA LEU A 233 0.69 10.34 12.84
C LEU A 233 0.59 11.81 13.24
N ALA A 234 -0.61 12.32 13.56
CA ALA A 234 -0.78 13.69 14.08
C ALA A 234 -0.05 13.89 15.42
N THR A 235 -0.05 12.88 16.29
CA THR A 235 0.67 12.87 17.58
C THR A 235 2.19 12.87 17.38
N GLU A 236 2.69 12.07 16.44
CA GLU A 236 4.10 12.01 16.04
C GLU A 236 4.58 13.35 15.50
N VAL A 237 3.79 13.99 14.64
CA VAL A 237 4.12 15.32 14.11
C VAL A 237 4.21 16.36 15.22
N ARG A 238 3.27 16.34 16.17
CA ARG A 238 3.28 17.27 17.31
C ARG A 238 4.54 17.10 18.17
N ASP A 239 4.90 15.86 18.50
CA ASP A 239 5.94 15.59 19.50
C ASP A 239 7.35 15.49 18.89
N LEU A 240 7.47 14.92 17.70
CA LEU A 240 8.74 14.46 17.14
C LEU A 240 9.27 15.33 16.00
N MET A 241 8.39 16.07 15.30
CA MET A 241 8.77 16.92 14.18
C MET A 241 8.94 18.38 14.58
N MET A 242 9.81 19.09 13.87
CA MET A 242 9.85 20.56 13.96
C MET A 242 8.53 21.15 13.44
N PRO A 243 7.99 22.21 14.07
CA PRO A 243 6.76 22.84 13.61
C PRO A 243 6.88 23.28 12.15
N HIS A 244 5.85 23.00 11.35
CA HIS A 244 5.80 23.38 9.95
C HIS A 244 4.37 23.65 9.50
N ASP A 245 4.13 24.84 8.95
CA ASP A 245 2.78 25.40 8.81
C ASP A 245 1.98 24.81 7.63
N GLN A 246 2.68 24.40 6.55
CA GLN A 246 2.05 24.00 5.29
C GLN A 246 2.01 22.48 5.05
N HIS A 247 3.08 21.75 5.38
CA HIS A 247 3.23 20.33 5.05
C HIS A 247 2.16 19.44 5.71
N TRP A 248 1.81 19.71 6.96
CA TRP A 248 0.89 18.88 7.77
C TRP A 248 -0.57 19.35 7.72
N THR A 249 -0.94 20.17 6.75
CA THR A 249 -2.30 20.73 6.63
C THR A 249 -3.39 19.68 6.49
N HIS A 250 -3.08 18.54 5.85
CA HIS A 250 -3.99 17.40 5.71
C HIS A 250 -4.28 16.67 7.03
N LEU A 251 -3.47 16.88 8.08
CA LEU A 251 -3.70 16.32 9.41
C LEU A 251 -4.54 17.23 10.31
N LYS A 252 -4.91 18.45 9.88
CA LYS A 252 -5.67 19.40 10.70
C LYS A 252 -7.05 18.89 11.14
N SER A 253 -7.62 17.92 10.43
CA SER A 253 -8.88 17.26 10.79
C SER A 253 -8.72 16.18 11.87
N PHE A 254 -7.48 15.76 12.18
CA PHE A 254 -7.17 14.76 13.19
C PHE A 254 -6.67 15.46 14.44
N THR A 255 -7.25 15.08 15.58
CA THR A 255 -6.80 15.57 16.88
C THR A 255 -5.71 14.64 17.40
N PRO A 256 -4.48 15.12 17.66
CA PRO A 256 -3.45 14.31 18.31
C PRO A 256 -3.95 13.71 19.62
N ASP A 257 -3.47 12.51 19.97
CA ASP A 257 -3.78 11.91 21.25
C ASP A 257 -3.18 12.73 22.40
N THR A 258 -3.73 12.58 23.60
CA THR A 258 -3.35 13.33 24.81
C THR A 258 -1.98 12.96 25.37
N PHE A 259 -1.50 11.74 25.14
CA PHE A 259 -0.19 11.32 25.65
C PHE A 259 0.96 11.92 24.86
N THR A 260 2.14 12.02 25.47
CA THR A 260 3.38 12.45 24.80
C THR A 260 4.21 11.24 24.38
N ILE A 261 4.71 11.25 23.14
CA ILE A 261 5.59 10.19 22.62
C ILE A 261 7.01 10.39 23.15
N HIS A 262 7.53 9.37 23.81
CA HIS A 262 8.94 9.25 24.17
C HIS A 262 9.58 8.17 23.30
N PRO A 263 10.44 8.54 22.34
CA PRO A 263 11.01 7.57 21.42
C PRO A 263 11.85 6.51 22.12
N LEU A 264 11.64 5.24 21.76
CA LEU A 264 12.38 4.11 22.30
C LEU A 264 13.58 3.78 21.39
N PRO A 265 14.73 3.35 21.96
CA PRO A 265 15.79 2.76 21.15
C PRO A 265 15.29 1.46 20.48
N PRO A 266 15.90 1.02 19.37
CA PRO A 266 15.46 -0.16 18.62
C PRO A 266 15.21 -1.40 19.49
N GLY A 267 16.10 -1.69 20.44
CA GLY A 267 15.92 -2.84 21.35
C GLY A 267 14.66 -2.72 22.22
N GLY A 268 14.35 -1.51 22.72
CA GLY A 268 13.15 -1.27 23.52
C GLY A 268 11.87 -1.33 22.69
N ALA A 269 11.88 -0.75 21.48
CA ALA A 269 10.76 -0.81 20.56
C ALA A 269 10.48 -2.26 20.10
N LYS A 270 11.53 -3.06 19.84
CA LYS A 270 11.40 -4.49 19.52
C LYS A 270 10.72 -5.26 20.64
N ALA A 271 11.21 -5.11 21.87
CA ALA A 271 10.66 -5.83 23.03
C ALA A 271 9.19 -5.47 23.24
N LEU A 272 8.85 -4.17 23.20
CA LEU A 272 7.48 -3.69 23.36
C LEU A 272 6.54 -4.23 22.27
N PHE A 273 7.01 -4.28 21.01
CA PHE A 273 6.23 -4.83 19.90
C PHE A 273 5.93 -6.32 20.10
N LEU A 274 6.94 -7.12 20.49
CA LEU A 274 6.76 -8.55 20.75
C LEU A 274 5.83 -8.82 21.93
N ASP A 275 6.01 -8.08 23.03
CA ASP A 275 5.14 -8.18 24.21
C ASP A 275 3.68 -7.88 23.84
N CYS A 276 3.45 -6.82 23.05
CA CYS A 276 2.13 -6.47 22.56
C CYS A 276 1.56 -7.58 21.65
N TYR A 277 2.36 -8.09 20.71
CA TYR A 277 1.94 -9.17 19.81
C TYR A 277 1.49 -10.42 20.55
N TYR A 278 2.32 -10.95 21.46
CA TYR A 278 1.98 -12.18 22.18
C TYR A 278 0.79 -11.99 23.13
N SER A 279 0.65 -10.81 23.73
CA SER A 279 -0.52 -10.44 24.54
C SER A 279 -1.80 -10.44 23.71
N LEU A 280 -1.78 -9.75 22.56
CA LEU A 280 -2.94 -9.65 21.66
C LEU A 280 -3.29 -10.97 21.00
N GLN A 281 -2.30 -11.78 20.61
CA GLN A 281 -2.52 -13.12 20.07
C GLN A 281 -3.19 -14.03 21.10
N SER A 282 -2.75 -13.99 22.36
CA SER A 282 -3.36 -14.76 23.44
C SER A 282 -4.82 -14.36 23.68
N LYS A 283 -5.11 -13.06 23.64
CA LYS A 283 -6.47 -12.51 23.75
C LYS A 283 -7.36 -12.91 22.56
N ALA A 284 -6.86 -12.82 21.34
CA ALA A 284 -7.58 -13.22 20.14
C ALA A 284 -7.92 -14.72 20.16
N ALA A 285 -6.99 -15.57 20.59
CA ALA A 285 -7.23 -16.99 20.77
C ALA A 285 -8.30 -17.27 21.85
N ALA A 286 -8.29 -16.52 22.95
CA ALA A 286 -9.30 -16.65 24.01
C ALA A 286 -10.70 -16.20 23.55
N LEU A 287 -10.80 -15.14 22.74
CA LEU A 287 -12.06 -14.71 22.14
C LEU A 287 -12.62 -15.76 21.16
N ALA A 288 -11.76 -16.33 20.31
CA ALA A 288 -12.15 -17.37 19.36
C ALA A 288 -12.59 -18.67 20.04
N ALA A 289 -12.07 -18.99 21.23
CA ALA A 289 -12.48 -20.17 22.00
C ALA A 289 -13.84 -20.00 22.72
N ASN A 290 -14.32 -18.75 22.88
CA ASN A 290 -15.55 -18.42 23.60
C ASN A 290 -16.71 -18.02 22.68
N ALA A 291 -16.48 -17.97 21.35
CA ALA A 291 -17.47 -17.65 20.31
C ALA A 291 -18.07 -18.92 19.69
#